data_AF-A0A929EBR9-F1
#
_entry.id   AF-A0A929EBR9-F1
#
_cell.length_a   1.000
_cell.length_b   1.000
_cell.length_c   1.000
_cell.angle_alpha   90.00
_cell.angle_beta   90.00
_cell.angle_gamma   90.00
#
_symmetry.space_group_name_H-M   'P 1'
#
loop_
_entity.id
_entity.type
_entity.pdbx_description
1 polymer ?
#
loop_
_entity_poly.entity_id
_entity_poly.type
_entity_poly.pdbx_seq_one_letter_code
_entity_poly.pdbx_strand_id
1 'polypeptide(L)' 'NALLLSPPDLIEYHYGPDSFKKHCELAHEAHARLEICELSSLTLDLDEPEDLTLLENKLNIELN' A
#
# COMPACT_ATOMS: atom_id res chain seq x y z
N ASN A 1 -1.75 -0.03 -3.34
CA ASN A 1 -0.51 0.59 -2.78
C ASN A 1 -0.64 0.66 -1.27
N ALA A 2 0.43 0.36 -0.53
CA ALA A 2 0.41 0.45 0.93
C ALA A 2 0.89 1.83 1.42
N LEU A 3 0.32 2.32 2.53
CA LEU A 3 0.71 3.55 3.20
C LEU A 3 0.90 3.30 4.70
N LEU A 4 2.04 3.73 5.24
CA LEU A 4 2.33 3.70 6.66
C LEU A 4 2.52 5.14 7.15
N LEU A 5 1.75 5.56 8.16
CA LEU A 5 1.83 6.88 8.76
C LEU A 5 2.12 6.80 10.26
N SER A 6 2.93 7.74 10.74
CA SER A 6 3.22 7.93 12.16
C SER A 6 3.43 9.42 12.44
N PRO A 7 2.48 10.12 13.10
CA PRO A 7 1.20 9.60 13.62
C PRO A 7 0.20 9.24 12.49
N PRO A 8 -0.81 8.40 12.77
CA PRO A 8 -1.71 7.88 11.75
C PRO A 8 -2.58 8.96 11.07
N ASP A 9 -2.82 10.09 11.73
CA ASP A 9 -3.63 11.23 11.29
C ASP A 9 -2.80 12.38 10.70
N LEU A 10 -1.53 12.15 10.37
CA LEU A 10 -0.60 13.18 9.89
C LEU A 10 -1.06 13.85 8.58
N ILE A 11 -1.73 13.12 7.69
CA ILE A 11 -2.23 13.59 6.39
C ILE A 11 -3.61 12.98 6.08
N GLU A 12 -4.39 13.64 5.23
CA GLU A 12 -5.65 13.07 4.75
C GLU A 12 -5.44 11.88 3.80
N TYR A 13 -6.32 10.88 3.90
CA TYR A 13 -6.30 9.72 3.02
C TYR A 13 -7.00 10.02 1.69
N HIS A 14 -6.26 9.89 0.60
CA HIS A 14 -6.82 9.87 -0.76
C HIS A 14 -6.79 8.47 -1.35
N TYR A 15 -7.82 8.15 -2.14
CA TYR A 15 -7.97 6.86 -2.83
C TYR A 15 -8.16 7.07 -4.34
N GLY A 16 -7.92 6.02 -5.10
CA GLY A 16 -8.06 6.01 -6.55
C GLY A 16 -6.82 6.50 -7.30
N PRO A 17 -6.98 6.85 -8.59
CA PRO A 17 -5.88 7.35 -9.42
C PRO A 17 -5.19 8.55 -8.78
N ASP A 18 -3.87 8.63 -8.96
CA ASP A 18 -3.01 9.68 -8.43
C ASP A 18 -2.94 9.81 -6.89
N SER A 19 -3.57 8.90 -6.13
CA SER A 19 -3.53 8.91 -4.67
C SER A 19 -2.09 8.94 -4.13
N PHE A 20 -1.21 8.08 -4.64
CA PHE A 20 0.21 8.06 -4.28
C PHE A 20 0.88 9.43 -4.42
N LYS A 21 0.65 10.13 -5.53
CA LYS A 21 1.23 11.46 -5.76
C LYS A 21 0.72 12.47 -4.73
N LYS A 22 -0.59 12.47 -4.46
CA LYS A 22 -1.19 13.34 -3.43
C LYS A 22 -0.64 13.06 -2.05
N HIS A 23 -0.46 11.79 -1.67
CA HIS A 23 0.14 11.43 -0.38
C HIS A 23 1.58 11.94 -0.25
N CYS A 24 2.38 11.87 -1.32
CA CYS A 24 3.73 12.43 -1.33
C CYS A 24 3.71 13.96 -1.15
N GLU A 25 2.83 14.68 -1.86
CA GLU A 25 2.66 16.13 -1.74
C GLU A 25 2.27 16.52 -0.30
N LEU A 26 1.27 15.85 0.29
CA LEU A 26 0.85 16.09 1.67
C LEU A 26 1.96 15.80 2.70
N ALA A 27 2.74 14.73 2.50
CA ALA A 27 3.88 14.42 3.38
C ALA A 27 4.94 15.53 3.34
N HIS A 28 5.21 16.11 2.15
CA HIS A 28 6.09 17.25 2.01
C HIS A 28 5.54 18.50 2.69
N GLU A 29 4.26 18.81 2.53
CA GLU A 29 3.60 19.95 3.18
C GLU A 29 3.60 19.82 4.71
N ALA A 30 3.42 18.61 5.23
CA ALA A 30 3.50 18.28 6.65
C ALA A 30 4.94 18.24 7.20
N HIS A 31 5.95 18.48 6.36
CA HIS A 31 7.38 18.37 6.70
C HIS A 31 7.75 16.99 7.30
N ALA A 32 7.06 15.96 6.83
CA ALA A 32 7.27 14.58 7.24
C ALA A 32 8.45 13.95 6.49
N ARG A 33 9.07 12.93 7.12
CA ARG A 33 10.01 12.05 6.41
C ARG A 33 9.21 11.15 5.46
N LEU A 34 9.51 11.23 4.17
CA LEU A 34 8.91 10.41 3.13
C LEU A 34 9.92 9.36 2.64
N GLU A 35 9.52 8.09 2.68
CA GLU A 35 10.29 6.97 2.12
C GLU A 35 9.41 6.16 1.17
N ILE A 36 9.92 5.93 -0.04
CA ILE A 36 9.25 5.12 -1.05
C ILE A 36 9.95 3.76 -1.09
N CYS A 37 9.23 2.72 -0.69
CA CYS A 37 9.74 1.36 -0.61
C CYS A 37 9.06 0.48 -1.66
N GLU A 38 9.86 -0.13 -2.54
CA GLU A 38 9.37 -1.13 -3.48
C GLU A 38 9.41 -2.52 -2.83
N LEU A 39 8.28 -2.95 -2.27
CA LEU A 39 8.15 -4.23 -1.58
C LEU A 39 7.25 -5.16 -2.39
N SER A 40 7.86 -6.09 -3.12
CA SER A 40 7.17 -7.07 -3.98
C SER A 40 6.19 -7.99 -3.22
N SER A 41 6.36 -8.11 -1.90
CA SER A 41 5.45 -8.83 -1.00
C SER A 41 4.16 -8.06 -0.66
N LEU A 42 4.11 -6.74 -0.89
CA LEU A 42 2.99 -5.85 -0.56
C LEU A 42 2.25 -5.34 -1.81
N THR A 43 2.47 -5.96 -2.96
CA THR A 43 1.87 -5.53 -4.24
C THR A 43 0.53 -6.18 -4.54
N LEU A 44 0.16 -7.23 -3.82
CA LEU A 44 -1.10 -7.96 -4.03
C LEU A 44 -2.10 -7.49 -2.97
N ASP A 45 -3.17 -6.85 -3.41
CA ASP A 45 -4.34 -6.56 -2.56
C ASP A 45 -5.18 -7.86 -2.48
N LEU A 46 -5.73 -8.16 -1.30
CA LEU A 46 -6.51 -9.38 -1.02
C LEU A 46 -7.96 -8.98 -0.70
N ASP A 47 -8.70 -8.56 -1.72
CA ASP A 47 -10.05 -8.02 -1.56
C ASP A 47 -11.12 -9.07 -1.86
N GLU A 48 -10.84 -9.97 -2.81
CA GLU A 48 -11.76 -11.01 -3.26
C GLU A 48 -11.21 -12.42 -2.98
N PRO A 49 -12.08 -13.45 -2.84
CA PRO A 49 -11.64 -14.82 -2.60
C PRO A 49 -10.65 -15.35 -3.65
N GLU A 50 -10.79 -14.94 -4.90
CA GLU A 50 -9.91 -15.33 -6.01
C GLU A 50 -8.46 -14.88 -5.81
N ASP A 51 -8.22 -13.81 -5.04
CA ASP A 51 -6.87 -13.29 -4.77
C ASP A 51 -6.04 -14.29 -3.95
N LEU A 52 -6.68 -15.18 -3.18
CA LEU A 52 -5.98 -16.27 -2.48
C LEU A 52 -5.31 -17.24 -3.45
N THR A 53 -5.93 -17.49 -4.61
CA THR A 53 -5.35 -18.36 -5.64
C THR A 53 -4.12 -17.69 -6.25
N LEU A 54 -4.15 -16.37 -6.43
CA LEU A 54 -2.97 -15.61 -6.87
C LEU A 54 -1.84 -15.66 -5.83
N LEU A 55 -2.20 -15.60 -4.55
CA LEU A 55 -1.25 -15.70 -3.44
C LEU A 55 -0.60 -17.10 -3.35
N GLU A 56 -1.38 -18.18 -3.45
CA GLU A 56 -0.89 -19.57 -3.52
C GLU A 56 0.16 -19.76 -4.60
N ASN A 57 -0.15 -19.32 -5.81
CA ASN A 57 0.77 -19.38 -6.95
C ASN A 57 2.05 -18.58 -6.70
N LYS A 58 1.94 -17.41 -6.07
CA LYS A 58 3.09 -16.54 -5.79
C LYS A 58 3.99 -17.11 -4.68
N LEU A 59 3.41 -17.83 -3.73
CA LEU A 59 4.12 -18.45 -2.61
C LEU A 59 4.54 -19.90 -2.88
N ASN A 60 4.04 -20.51 -3.95
CA ASN A 60 4.24 -21.92 -4.30
C ASN A 60 3.78 -22.86 -3.16
N ILE A 61 2.58 -22.62 -2.63
CA ILE A 61 1.92 -23.38 -1.56
C ILE A 61 0.45 -23.64 -1.92
N GLU A 62 -0.19 -24.59 -1.22
CA GLU A 62 -1.65 -24.79 -1.23
C GLU A 62 -2.23 -24.31 0.12
N LEU A 63 -3.23 -23.43 0.10
CA LEU A 63 -3.97 -23.02 1.29
C LEU A 63 -5.16 -23.99 1.46
N ASN A 64 -5.14 -24.77 2.54
CA ASN A 64 -6.19 -25.75 2.87
C ASN A 64 -7.37 -25.12 3.62
#